data_AF-A0A645J0A8-F1
#
_entry.id   AF-A0A645J0A8-F1
#
_cell.length_a   1.000
_cell.length_b   1.000
_cell.length_c   1.000
_cell.angle_alpha   90.00
_cell.angle_beta   90.00
_cell.angle_gamma   90.00
#
_symmetry.space_group_name_H-M   'P 1'
#
loop_
_entity.id
_entity.type
_entity.pdbx_description
1 polymer ?
#
loop_
_entity_poly.entity_id
_entity_poly.type
_entity_poly.pdbx_seq_one_letter_code
_entity_poly.pdbx_strand_id
1 'polypeptide(L)'
;MDLEVVNLGNKEDYIKVILKDKGELLDPMAKLRSIYPNVMELVREERIKASTNLKVAATNIKEKSKLSLFESFYEDITEEKCCLESIEVMKRIIEKAEKAGVE
;
A
#
# COMPACT_ATOMS: atom_id res chain seq x y z
N MET A 1 -16.52 -8.90 -18.52
CA MET A 1 -17.48 -7.90 -17.99
C MET A 1 -18.84 -8.51 -18.18
N ASP A 2 -19.34 -9.15 -17.14
CA ASP A 2 -20.61 -9.85 -17.18
C ASP A 2 -21.75 -8.85 -17.41
N LEU A 3 -22.50 -9.07 -18.49
CA LEU A 3 -23.54 -8.16 -18.97
C LEU A 3 -24.72 -8.07 -17.99
N GLU A 4 -24.83 -9.02 -17.05
CA GLU A 4 -25.92 -9.13 -16.08
C GLU A 4 -25.86 -8.08 -14.96
N VAL A 5 -24.65 -7.65 -14.55
CA VAL A 5 -24.50 -6.64 -13.47
C VAL A 5 -24.85 -5.23 -13.96
N VAL A 6 -24.78 -5.01 -15.28
CA VAL A 6 -24.98 -3.69 -15.90
C VAL A 6 -26.42 -3.18 -15.83
N ASN A 7 -27.40 -4.07 -15.72
CA ASN A 7 -28.83 -3.73 -15.77
C ASN A 7 -29.54 -3.73 -14.41
N LEU A 8 -28.82 -3.95 -13.30
CA LEU A 8 -29.44 -4.07 -11.98
C LEU A 8 -29.64 -2.71 -11.25
N GLY A 9 -29.04 -1.62 -11.75
CA GLY A 9 -29.07 -0.30 -11.10
C GLY A 9 -29.35 0.85 -12.07
N ASN A 10 -29.64 2.03 -11.53
CA ASN A 10 -29.83 3.23 -12.34
C ASN A 10 -28.48 3.64 -12.94
N LYS A 11 -28.44 3.82 -14.27
CA LYS A 11 -27.23 4.15 -15.01
C LYS A 11 -26.74 5.57 -14.73
N GLU A 12 -27.61 6.43 -14.21
CA GLU A 12 -27.30 7.81 -13.82
C GLU A 12 -26.72 7.93 -12.40
N ASP A 13 -26.58 6.82 -11.68
CA ASP A 13 -26.00 6.86 -10.34
C ASP A 13 -24.50 7.19 -10.37
N TYR A 14 -24.06 7.86 -9.30
CA TYR A 14 -22.66 8.17 -9.08
C TYR A 14 -21.94 6.97 -8.50
N ILE A 15 -21.04 6.36 -9.29
CA ILE A 15 -20.38 5.11 -8.91
C ILE A 15 -18.86 5.26 -8.80
N LYS A 16 -18.30 4.51 -7.83
CA LYS A 16 -16.87 4.23 -7.74
C LYS A 16 -16.62 2.81 -8.24
N VAL A 17 -15.68 2.67 -9.17
CA VAL A 17 -15.35 1.39 -9.80
C VAL A 17 -13.97 0.93 -9.34
N ILE A 18 -13.89 -0.32 -8.89
CA ILE A 18 -12.62 -0.96 -8.52
C ILE A 18 -12.32 -2.07 -9.52
N LEU A 19 -11.26 -1.90 -10.30
CA LEU A 19 -10.79 -2.91 -11.25
C LEU A 19 -9.95 -3.97 -10.54
N LYS A 20 -10.35 -5.23 -10.68
CA LYS A 20 -9.63 -6.41 -10.16
C LYS A 20 -8.74 -7.07 -11.21
N ASP A 21 -8.94 -6.75 -12.49
CA ASP A 21 -8.16 -7.31 -13.57
C ASP A 21 -6.70 -6.86 -13.51
N LYS A 22 -5.79 -7.79 -13.83
CA LYS A 22 -4.35 -7.55 -13.92
C LYS A 22 -3.97 -7.45 -15.40
N GLY A 23 -3.69 -6.24 -15.88
CA GLY A 23 -3.32 -5.99 -17.28
C GLY A 23 -3.44 -4.53 -17.68
N GLU A 24 -2.94 -4.22 -18.88
CA GLU A 24 -3.13 -2.91 -19.50
C GLU A 24 -4.51 -2.82 -20.16
N LEU A 25 -5.22 -1.73 -19.90
CA LEU A 25 -6.54 -1.44 -20.47
C LEU A 25 -6.40 -0.18 -21.31
N LEU A 26 -6.82 -0.26 -22.57
CA LEU A 26 -6.60 0.80 -23.57
C LEU A 26 -7.39 2.08 -23.25
N ASP A 27 -8.58 1.96 -22.65
CA ASP A 27 -9.31 3.07 -22.02
C ASP A 27 -10.50 2.54 -21.19
N PRO A 28 -10.28 2.14 -19.94
CA PRO A 28 -11.35 1.60 -19.11
C PRO A 28 -12.41 2.66 -18.75
N MET A 29 -12.06 3.95 -18.71
CA MET A 29 -13.00 5.01 -18.35
C MET A 29 -14.00 5.28 -19.47
N ALA A 30 -13.57 5.33 -20.73
CA ALA A 30 -14.48 5.49 -21.85
C ALA A 30 -15.50 4.35 -21.93
N LYS A 31 -15.03 3.11 -21.74
CA LYS A 31 -15.91 1.92 -21.74
C LYS A 31 -16.95 1.97 -20.62
N LEU A 32 -16.55 2.41 -19.43
CA LEU A 32 -17.46 2.57 -18.29
C LEU A 32 -18.46 3.70 -18.52
N ARG A 33 -18.02 4.88 -19.00
CA ARG A 33 -18.90 6.04 -19.26
C ARG A 33 -19.94 5.79 -20.34
N SER A 34 -19.68 4.88 -21.27
CA SER A 34 -20.68 4.45 -22.27
C SER A 34 -21.90 3.77 -21.64
N ILE A 35 -21.79 3.27 -20.41
CA ILE A 35 -22.82 2.49 -19.72
C ILE A 35 -23.29 3.23 -18.45
N TYR A 36 -22.35 3.79 -17.69
CA TYR A 36 -22.53 4.58 -16.48
C TYR A 36 -21.89 5.96 -16.66
N PRO A 37 -22.62 6.96 -17.21
CA PRO A 37 -22.07 8.29 -17.48
C PRO A 37 -21.45 8.98 -16.25
N ASN A 38 -21.99 8.72 -15.05
CA ASN A 38 -21.62 9.40 -13.82
C ASN A 38 -20.57 8.64 -12.97
N VAL A 39 -19.61 7.96 -13.61
CA VAL A 39 -18.48 7.33 -12.90
C VAL A 39 -17.60 8.42 -12.28
N MET A 40 -17.57 8.47 -10.94
CA MET A 40 -16.80 9.45 -10.18
C MET A 40 -15.33 9.08 -10.07
N GLU A 41 -15.04 7.81 -9.82
CA GLU A 41 -13.70 7.35 -9.53
C GLU A 41 -13.46 5.94 -10.06
N LEU A 42 -12.33 5.75 -10.74
CA LEU A 42 -11.84 4.46 -11.18
C LEU A 42 -10.51 4.16 -10.49
N VAL A 43 -10.46 3.08 -9.72
CA VAL A 43 -9.26 2.67 -8.99
C VAL A 43 -8.91 1.23 -9.32
N ARG A 44 -7.62 0.92 -9.47
CA ARG A 44 -7.15 -0.46 -9.53
C ARG A 44 -6.96 -1.02 -8.13
N GLU A 45 -7.40 -2.26 -7.93
CA GLU A 45 -7.27 -2.96 -6.64
C GLU A 45 -5.82 -2.99 -6.14
N GLU A 46 -4.85 -3.15 -7.03
CA GLU A 46 -3.42 -3.10 -6.71
C GLU A 46 -2.99 -1.77 -6.07
N ARG A 47 -3.49 -0.63 -6.59
CA ARG A 47 -3.20 0.70 -6.03
C ARG A 47 -3.85 0.87 -4.65
N ILE A 48 -5.04 0.29 -4.44
CA ILE A 48 -5.70 0.27 -3.13
C ILE A 48 -4.87 -0.55 -2.13
N LYS A 49 -4.36 -1.72 -2.54
CA LYS A 49 -3.50 -2.57 -1.71
C LYS A 49 -2.18 -1.88 -1.38
N ALA A 50 -1.53 -1.24 -2.35
CA ALA A 50 -0.29 -0.47 -2.12
C ALA A 50 -0.50 0.68 -1.13
N SER A 51 -1.56 1.47 -1.28
CA SER A 51 -1.88 2.57 -0.35
C SER A 51 -2.27 2.07 1.05
N THR A 52 -2.98 0.94 1.14
CA THR A 52 -3.28 0.29 2.42
C THR A 52 -2.02 -0.22 3.09
N ASN A 53 -1.10 -0.86 2.34
CA ASN A 53 0.18 -1.30 2.86
C ASN A 53 1.05 -0.14 3.35
N LEU A 54 1.08 0.98 2.62
CA LEU A 54 1.76 2.21 3.05
C LEU A 54 1.15 2.80 4.33
N LYS A 55 -0.18 2.82 4.44
CA LYS A 55 -0.88 3.26 5.66
C LYS A 55 -0.61 2.31 6.82
N VAL A 56 -0.67 1.00 6.61
CA VAL A 56 -0.34 -0.01 7.62
C VAL A 56 1.11 0.11 8.03
N ALA A 57 2.04 0.31 7.11
CA ALA A 57 3.45 0.58 7.40
C ALA A 57 3.61 1.86 8.23
N ALA A 58 2.95 2.96 7.87
CA ALA A 58 2.99 4.21 8.64
C ALA A 58 2.40 4.07 10.06
N THR A 59 1.35 3.26 10.23
CA THR A 59 0.79 2.96 11.55
C THR A 59 1.70 1.99 12.34
N ASN A 60 2.29 0.99 11.66
CA ASN A 60 3.26 0.08 12.26
C ASN A 60 4.54 0.82 12.67
N ILE A 61 5.01 1.81 11.93
CA ILE A 61 6.19 2.62 12.28
C ILE A 61 5.98 3.35 13.62
N LYS A 62 4.75 3.71 13.99
CA LYS A 62 4.45 4.29 15.31
C LYS A 62 4.50 3.27 16.45
N GLU A 63 4.28 1.98 16.19
CA GLU A 63 4.31 0.90 17.18
C GLU A 63 5.61 0.09 17.16
N LYS A 64 6.38 0.15 16.07
CA LYS A 64 7.66 -0.53 15.87
C LYS A 64 8.76 0.23 16.61
N SER A 65 9.48 -0.47 17.47
CA SER A 65 10.74 0.01 18.05
C SER A 65 11.72 0.42 16.93
N LYS A 66 12.60 1.39 17.19
CA LYS A 66 13.65 1.86 16.27
C LYS A 66 14.44 0.71 15.63
N LEU A 67 14.59 -0.38 16.37
CA LEU A 67 15.23 -1.62 15.91
C LEU A 67 14.45 -2.31 14.78
N SER A 68 13.12 -2.42 14.87
CA SER A 68 12.30 -3.07 13.84
C SER A 68 12.19 -2.23 12.55
N LEU A 69 12.27 -0.90 12.68
CA LEU A 69 12.40 -0.01 11.53
C LEU A 69 13.72 -0.23 10.79
N PHE A 70 14.82 -0.40 11.54
CA PHE A 70 16.12 -0.73 10.96
C PHE A 70 16.13 -2.09 10.28
N GLU A 71 15.54 -3.12 10.89
CA GLU A 71 15.44 -4.46 10.27
C GLU A 71 14.71 -4.41 8.93
N SER A 72 13.59 -3.69 8.88
CA SER A 72 12.81 -3.53 7.63
C SER A 72 13.61 -2.76 6.58
N PHE A 73 14.31 -1.70 6.98
CA PHE A 73 15.16 -0.88 6.10
C PHE A 73 16.37 -1.65 5.56
N TYR A 74 16.98 -2.50 6.39
CA TYR A 74 18.09 -3.34 5.98
C TYR A 74 17.62 -4.34 4.93
N GLU A 75 16.54 -5.08 5.19
CA GLU A 75 15.96 -6.05 4.26
C GLU A 75 15.55 -5.39 2.92
N ASP A 76 15.02 -4.16 2.96
CA ASP A 76 14.66 -3.38 1.76
C ASP A 76 15.89 -2.97 0.91
N ILE A 77 17.07 -2.81 1.52
CA ILE A 77 18.29 -2.34 0.82
C ILE A 77 19.20 -3.49 0.39
N THR A 78 19.33 -4.52 1.23
CA THR A 78 20.24 -5.64 0.97
C THR A 78 19.53 -6.84 0.34
N GLU A 79 18.20 -6.83 0.27
CA GLU A 79 17.36 -7.99 -0.11
C GLU A 79 17.64 -9.25 0.74
N GLU A 80 18.35 -9.08 1.87
CA GLU A 80 18.78 -10.14 2.76
C GLU A 80 18.34 -9.85 4.19
N LYS A 81 17.92 -10.90 4.91
CA LYS A 81 17.51 -10.77 6.32
C LYS A 81 18.70 -10.40 7.19
N CYS A 82 18.50 -9.47 8.12
CA CYS A 82 19.51 -9.16 9.13
C CYS A 82 19.94 -10.42 9.89
N CYS A 83 21.25 -10.66 9.97
CA CYS A 83 21.79 -11.70 10.84
C CYS A 83 21.70 -11.26 12.32
N LEU A 84 21.58 -12.24 13.23
CA LEU A 84 21.45 -11.99 14.69
C LEU A 84 22.59 -11.11 15.24
N GLU A 85 23.80 -11.28 14.71
CA GLU A 85 24.97 -10.51 15.13
C GLU A 85 24.87 -9.03 14.73
N SER A 86 24.33 -8.74 13.53
CA SER A 86 24.09 -7.36 13.08
C SER A 86 22.99 -6.67 13.89
N ILE A 87 21.97 -7.41 14.32
CA ILE A 87 20.89 -6.90 15.17
C ILE A 87 21.44 -6.52 16.55
N GLU A 88 22.30 -7.36 17.14
CA GLU A 88 22.94 -7.11 18.45
C GLU A 88 23.81 -5.85 18.42
N VAL A 89 24.60 -5.68 17.34
CA VAL A 89 25.43 -4.48 17.13
C VAL A 89 24.56 -3.24 16.98
N MET A 90 23.50 -3.31 16.19
CA MET A 90 22.60 -2.18 15.97
C MET A 90 21.86 -1.78 17.25
N LYS A 91 21.39 -2.76 18.04
CA LYS A 91 20.76 -2.52 19.34
C LYS A 91 21.69 -1.73 20.27
N ARG A 92 22.96 -2.12 20.34
CA ARG A 92 23.97 -1.43 21.14
C ARG A 92 24.24 -0.01 20.66
N ILE A 93 24.23 0.24 19.35
CA ILE A 93 24.41 1.57 18.77
C ILE A 93 23.21 2.47 19.10
N ILE A 94 21.99 1.95 18.95
CA ILE A 94 20.75 2.68 19.28
C ILE A 94 20.72 3.03 20.78
N GLU A 95 21.02 2.09 21.67
CA GLU A 95 21.08 2.35 23.12
C GLU A 95 22.15 3.38 23.49
N LYS A 96 23.32 3.37 22.82
CA LYS A 96 24.35 4.39 23.01
C LYS A 96 23.90 5.77 22.52
N ALA A 97 23.25 5.82 21.36
CA ALA A 97 22.76 7.07 20.78
C ALA A 97 21.64 7.70 21.63
N GLU A 98 20.78 6.89 22.25
CA GLU A 98 19.74 7.38 23.17
C GLU A 98 20.32 7.93 24.47
N LYS A 99 21.39 7.32 25.01
CA LYS A 99 22.08 7.84 26.20
C LYS A 99 22.84 9.13 25.94
N ALA A 100 23.41 9.30 24.75
CA ALA A 100 24.17 10.50 24.36
C ALA A 100 23.29 11.71 24.02
N GLY A 101 21.98 11.52 23.81
CA GLY A 101 21.02 12.60 23.54
C GLY A 101 20.37 13.21 24.80
N VAL A 102 20.81 12.79 26.00
CA VAL A 102 20.26 13.25 27.30
C VAL A 102 21.30 14.05 28.11
N GLU A 103 22.47 14.36 27.53
CA GLU A 103 23.44 15.32 28.08
C GLU A 103 23.40 16.67 27.35
#